data_AF-A0A9P6XUI4-F1
#
_entry.id   AF-A0A9P6XUI4-F1
#
_cell.length_a   1.000
_cell.length_b   1.000
_cell.length_c   1.000
_cell.angle_alpha   90.00
_cell.angle_beta   90.00
_cell.angle_gamma   90.00
#
_symmetry.space_group_name_H-M   'P 1'
#
loop_
_entity.id
_entity.type
_entity.pdbx_description
1 polymer ?
#
loop_
_entity_poly.entity_id
_entity_poly.type
_entity_poly.pdbx_seq_one_letter_code
_entity_poly.pdbx_strand_id
1 'polypeptide(L)'
;MDETVSYHFATVRQRRENRNEIKYHLTIRQQPKQSRMCGIGEKADRRPIDPPPIVQFQVMDPSLPPNDKTYLQNPYYFMYASLMAADLDEELHLLRDGKTRSTTGSVVSSLYHLKDIDNTDAGFFVFPDLSVRMEGSYRLKLSLFEIVGKEVFHCESIISNQFFVYSAKKFPGMEESTFLSRSFADQGLKIRIRKELRQRRKLVDNNTNEKEKRPRVSASVDKSHHHLYYPIREDTTPPTPSSSSYNMQHSIQFHTPNHSIIYPPPPSHERNDSMSFSTFHSPSQKK
;
A
#
# COMPACT_ATOMS: atom_id res chain seq x y z
N MET A 1 -14.47 -34.32 26.81
CA MET A 1 -14.12 -33.19 27.69
C MET A 1 -14.13 -31.97 26.81
N ASP A 2 -15.23 -31.21 26.86
CA ASP A 2 -15.34 -29.96 26.12
C ASP A 2 -14.47 -28.92 26.80
N GLU A 3 -13.32 -28.59 26.20
CA GLU A 3 -12.54 -27.42 26.59
C GLU A 3 -13.35 -26.18 26.24
N THR A 4 -14.12 -25.67 27.20
CA THR A 4 -14.70 -24.34 27.12
C THR A 4 -13.57 -23.32 26.96
N VAL A 5 -13.42 -22.80 25.74
CA VAL A 5 -12.49 -21.71 25.44
C VAL A 5 -12.91 -20.47 26.23
N SER A 6 -12.17 -20.13 27.28
CA SER A 6 -12.40 -18.92 28.07
C SER A 6 -11.85 -17.70 27.33
N TYR A 7 -12.73 -16.86 26.78
CA TYR A 7 -12.34 -15.59 26.18
C TYR A 7 -12.03 -14.57 27.28
N HIS A 8 -10.79 -14.06 27.28
CA HIS A 8 -10.40 -12.94 28.14
C HIS A 8 -10.50 -11.65 27.33
N PHE A 9 -11.52 -10.84 27.62
CA PHE A 9 -11.67 -9.54 26.97
C PHE A 9 -10.69 -8.55 27.58
N ALA A 10 -9.81 -7.97 26.75
CA ALA A 10 -9.03 -6.82 27.16
C ALA A 10 -9.96 -5.60 27.22
N THR A 11 -10.25 -5.11 28.42
CA THR A 11 -11.02 -3.88 28.58
C THR A 11 -10.17 -2.70 28.17
N VAL A 12 -10.41 -2.16 26.98
CA VAL A 12 -9.80 -0.92 26.51
C VAL A 12 -10.48 0.25 27.22
N ARG A 13 -9.79 0.86 28.19
CA ARG A 13 -10.29 2.04 28.89
C ARG A 13 -10.06 3.29 28.05
N GLN A 14 -11.13 3.87 27.51
CA GLN A 14 -11.08 5.17 26.86
C GLN A 14 -11.20 6.28 27.90
N ARG A 15 -10.12 7.01 28.10
CA ARG A 15 -10.10 8.15 29.01
C ARG A 15 -10.76 9.36 28.34
N ARG A 16 -11.82 9.90 28.97
CA ARG A 16 -12.53 11.10 28.50
C ARG A 16 -12.03 12.39 29.15
N GLU A 17 -11.69 12.33 30.44
CA GLU A 17 -11.24 13.46 31.23
C GLU A 17 -9.71 13.49 31.36
N ASN A 18 -9.12 14.68 31.46
CA ASN A 18 -7.67 14.87 31.65
C ASN A 18 -6.80 14.16 30.58
N ARG A 19 -7.27 14.10 29.33
CA ARG A 19 -6.53 13.48 28.21
C ARG A 19 -5.21 14.18 27.90
N ASN A 20 -5.09 15.44 28.26
CA ASN A 20 -3.85 16.23 28.18
C ASN A 20 -2.71 15.67 29.04
N GLU A 21 -2.99 14.79 30.00
CA GLU A 21 -1.96 14.09 30.78
C GLU A 21 -1.38 12.88 30.04
N ILE A 22 -2.10 12.34 29.04
CA ILE A 22 -1.63 11.24 28.22
C ILE A 22 -0.61 11.79 27.23
N LYS A 23 0.60 11.23 27.23
CA LYS A 23 1.62 11.56 26.25
C LYS A 23 1.69 10.48 25.19
N TYR A 24 1.62 10.88 23.93
CA TYR A 24 1.74 9.98 22.78
C TYR A 24 3.12 10.15 22.17
N HIS A 25 3.87 9.06 22.05
CA HIS A 25 5.16 9.08 21.38
C HIS A 25 5.03 8.42 20.01
N LEU A 26 5.46 9.15 18.99
CA LEU A 26 5.46 8.72 17.60
C LEU A 26 6.91 8.68 17.10
N THR A 27 7.29 7.59 16.43
CA THR A 27 8.61 7.46 15.81
C THR A 27 8.47 6.94 14.39
N ILE A 28 8.98 7.67 13.40
CA ILE A 28 8.99 7.18 12.02
C ILE A 28 10.11 6.15 11.89
N ARG A 29 9.74 4.88 11.84
CA ARG A 29 10.64 3.73 11.71
C ARG A 29 11.03 3.44 10.26
N GLN A 30 10.23 3.90 9.32
CA GLN A 30 10.54 3.86 7.90
C GLN A 30 10.10 5.16 7.24
N GLN A 31 11.08 5.92 6.75
CA GLN A 31 10.85 7.17 6.06
C GLN A 31 10.42 6.93 4.61
N PRO A 32 9.49 7.74 4.07
CA PRO A 32 9.27 7.78 2.62
C PRO A 32 10.53 8.32 1.93
N LYS A 33 10.84 7.79 0.74
CA LYS A 33 11.96 8.30 -0.06
C LYS A 33 11.52 8.79 -1.43
N GLN A 34 10.63 8.06 -2.06
CA GLN A 34 10.23 8.34 -3.43
C GLN A 34 8.82 7.84 -3.76
N SER A 35 8.24 8.39 -4.82
CA SER A 35 7.04 7.86 -5.44
C SER A 35 7.01 8.22 -6.93
N ARG A 36 6.07 7.62 -7.66
CA ARG A 36 5.74 8.05 -9.02
C ARG A 36 4.40 8.76 -8.97
N MET A 37 4.31 9.91 -9.64
CA MET A 37 3.04 10.61 -9.80
C MET A 37 2.00 9.68 -10.44
N CYS A 38 0.79 9.67 -9.89
CA CYS A 38 -0.31 8.88 -10.46
C CYS A 38 -0.99 9.60 -11.64
N GLY A 39 -0.98 10.94 -11.67
CA GLY A 39 -1.83 11.71 -12.57
C GLY A 39 -3.30 11.78 -12.10
N ILE A 40 -4.17 12.22 -12.99
CA ILE A 40 -5.60 12.47 -12.74
C ILE A 40 -6.42 11.45 -13.56
N GLY A 41 -7.14 10.56 -12.88
CA GLY A 41 -8.00 9.54 -13.50
C GLY A 41 -8.08 8.24 -12.70
N GLU A 42 -9.19 7.52 -12.81
CA GLU A 42 -9.40 6.24 -12.09
C GLU A 42 -8.50 5.10 -12.60
N LYS A 43 -8.16 5.13 -13.89
CA LYS A 43 -7.31 4.11 -14.54
C LYS A 43 -5.82 4.44 -14.49
N ALA A 44 -5.42 5.44 -13.70
CA ALA A 44 -4.05 5.90 -13.71
C ALA A 44 -3.11 4.89 -13.04
N ASP A 45 -1.90 4.70 -13.58
CA ASP A 45 -0.91 3.76 -13.04
C ASP A 45 -0.44 4.24 -11.67
N ARG A 46 -0.97 3.62 -10.61
CA ARG A 46 -0.67 3.97 -9.23
C ARG A 46 0.58 3.25 -8.76
N ARG A 47 1.56 4.02 -8.29
CA ARG A 47 2.68 3.49 -7.51
C ARG A 47 2.64 4.13 -6.12
N PRO A 48 2.57 3.32 -5.04
CA PRO A 48 2.63 3.87 -3.71
C PRO A 48 3.98 4.53 -3.44
N ILE A 49 4.03 5.33 -2.39
CA ILE A 49 5.26 5.85 -1.81
C ILE A 49 6.12 4.66 -1.37
N ASP A 50 7.40 4.75 -1.67
CA ASP A 50 8.38 3.69 -1.49
C ASP A 50 9.63 4.24 -0.79
N PRO A 51 10.13 3.54 0.25
CA PRO A 51 9.45 2.46 0.96
C PRO A 51 8.19 2.97 1.70
N PRO A 52 7.23 2.10 2.09
CA PRO A 52 5.99 2.54 2.70
C PRO A 52 6.26 3.21 4.07
N PRO A 53 5.64 4.37 4.40
CA PRO A 53 5.79 4.98 5.71
C PRO A 53 5.35 4.02 6.83
N ILE A 54 6.20 3.87 7.85
CA ILE A 54 5.91 3.09 9.06
C ILE A 54 6.18 3.97 10.28
N VAL A 55 5.17 4.09 11.14
CA VAL A 55 5.25 4.85 12.40
C VAL A 55 5.04 3.90 13.56
N GLN A 56 5.97 3.88 14.51
CA GLN A 56 5.81 3.23 15.80
C GLN A 56 5.07 4.15 16.75
N PHE A 57 4.18 3.57 17.55
CA PHE A 57 3.30 4.25 18.47
C PHE A 57 3.47 3.72 19.89
N GLN A 58 3.54 4.65 20.84
CA GLN A 58 3.56 4.35 22.26
C GLN A 58 2.68 5.35 23.03
N VAL A 59 1.96 4.83 24.03
CA VAL A 59 1.19 5.62 24.99
C VAL A 59 1.95 5.67 26.32
N MET A 60 2.04 6.86 26.91
CA MET A 60 2.53 7.09 28.26
C MET A 60 1.39 7.76 29.05
N ASP A 61 0.65 6.96 29.80
CA ASP A 61 -0.43 7.43 30.68
C ASP A 61 0.02 7.30 32.15
N PRO A 62 0.13 8.41 32.91
CA PRO A 62 0.56 8.36 34.31
C PRO A 62 -0.44 7.66 35.24
N SER A 63 -1.69 7.43 34.79
CA SER A 63 -2.70 6.69 35.56
C SER A 63 -2.58 5.18 35.45
N LEU A 64 -1.76 4.67 34.52
CA LEU A 64 -1.55 3.25 34.29
C LEU A 64 -0.21 2.78 34.87
N PRO A 65 -0.06 1.48 35.19
CA PRO A 65 1.22 0.93 35.63
C PRO A 65 2.35 1.19 34.63
N PRO A 66 3.60 1.36 35.11
CA PRO A 66 4.75 1.37 34.23
C PRO A 66 4.77 0.10 33.35
N ASN A 67 4.98 0.27 32.04
CA ASN A 67 4.94 -0.77 31.01
C ASN A 67 3.55 -1.34 30.65
N ASP A 68 2.45 -0.66 31.00
CA ASP A 68 1.14 -1.04 30.47
C ASP A 68 1.10 -0.93 28.93
N LYS A 69 0.82 -2.06 28.27
CA LYS A 69 0.69 -2.18 26.80
C LYS A 69 -0.73 -2.49 26.35
N THR A 70 -1.74 -2.34 27.22
CA THR A 70 -3.15 -2.54 26.88
C THR A 70 -3.61 -1.68 25.70
N TYR A 71 -2.96 -0.52 25.48
CA TYR A 71 -3.20 0.33 24.31
C TYR A 71 -2.97 -0.38 22.96
N LEU A 72 -2.15 -1.45 22.90
CA LEU A 72 -1.95 -2.24 21.69
C LEU A 72 -3.22 -2.96 21.22
N GLN A 73 -4.16 -3.17 22.14
CA GLN A 73 -5.46 -3.77 21.85
C GLN A 73 -6.54 -2.71 21.59
N ASN A 74 -6.21 -1.42 21.65
CA ASN A 74 -7.17 -0.34 21.46
C ASN A 74 -7.53 -0.20 19.97
N PRO A 75 -8.77 -0.52 19.55
CA PRO A 75 -9.18 -0.47 18.14
C PRO A 75 -9.52 0.95 17.67
N TYR A 76 -9.50 1.93 18.58
CA TYR A 76 -9.98 3.28 18.33
C TYR A 76 -8.89 4.25 17.90
N TYR A 77 -7.61 3.81 17.92
CA TYR A 77 -6.51 4.58 17.35
C TYR A 77 -6.40 4.39 15.85
N PHE A 78 -6.32 5.50 15.14
CA PHE A 78 -6.02 5.52 13.72
C PHE A 78 -5.11 6.70 13.40
N MET A 79 -4.33 6.56 12.33
CA MET A 79 -3.43 7.59 11.85
C MET A 79 -3.82 8.02 10.46
N TYR A 80 -3.89 9.33 10.24
CA TYR A 80 -4.15 9.95 8.94
C TYR A 80 -2.86 10.55 8.38
N ALA A 81 -2.55 10.24 7.13
CA ALA A 81 -1.44 10.81 6.39
C ALA A 81 -1.92 11.94 5.47
N SER A 82 -1.50 13.17 5.74
CA SER A 82 -1.66 14.30 4.83
C SER A 82 -0.35 14.67 4.13
N LEU A 83 -0.48 15.13 2.89
CA LEU A 83 0.65 15.62 2.11
C LEU A 83 0.97 17.06 2.54
N MET A 84 2.24 17.37 2.72
CA MET A 84 2.71 18.71 3.02
C MET A 84 3.66 19.20 1.94
N ALA A 85 3.71 20.52 1.76
CA ALA A 85 4.77 21.17 1.01
C ALA A 85 6.16 20.85 1.62
N ALA A 86 7.19 20.76 0.77
CA ALA A 86 8.56 20.48 1.21
C ALA A 86 9.09 21.58 2.15
N ASP A 87 8.95 22.83 1.74
CA ASP A 87 9.61 23.97 2.40
C ASP A 87 8.64 24.80 3.27
N LEU A 88 7.34 24.59 3.12
CA LEU A 88 6.30 25.32 3.83
C LEU A 88 5.59 24.40 4.82
N ASP A 89 5.14 24.97 5.95
CA ASP A 89 4.30 24.27 6.93
C ASP A 89 2.82 24.25 6.49
N GLU A 90 2.59 23.90 5.22
CA GLU A 90 1.28 23.92 4.57
C GLU A 90 0.86 22.51 4.14
N GLU A 91 -0.35 22.11 4.53
CA GLU A 91 -0.97 20.87 4.10
C GLU A 91 -1.64 21.03 2.74
N LEU A 92 -1.24 20.19 1.78
CA LEU A 92 -1.73 20.19 0.42
C LEU A 92 -2.83 19.13 0.29
N HIS A 93 -4.06 19.45 0.68
CA HIS A 93 -5.17 18.48 0.59
C HIS A 93 -5.73 18.32 -0.82
N LEU A 94 -5.82 19.43 -1.55
CA LEU A 94 -6.42 19.51 -2.88
C LEU A 94 -5.39 19.96 -3.91
N LEU A 95 -5.57 19.56 -5.15
CA LEU A 95 -4.85 20.11 -6.28
C LEU A 95 -5.36 21.52 -6.60
N ARG A 96 -4.69 22.19 -7.55
CA ARG A 96 -5.04 23.55 -7.99
C ARG A 96 -6.46 23.70 -8.54
N ASP A 97 -7.10 22.60 -8.90
CA ASP A 97 -8.50 22.57 -9.35
C ASP A 97 -9.52 22.71 -8.21
N GLY A 98 -9.08 22.67 -6.94
CA GLY A 98 -9.92 22.79 -5.75
C GLY A 98 -10.89 21.62 -5.54
N LYS A 99 -10.75 20.53 -6.30
CA LYS A 99 -11.70 19.40 -6.28
C LYS A 99 -11.00 18.06 -6.10
N THR A 100 -9.83 17.90 -6.71
CA THR A 100 -9.11 16.63 -6.71
C THR A 100 -8.19 16.56 -5.50
N ARG A 101 -8.28 15.47 -4.72
CA ARG A 101 -7.34 15.22 -3.62
C ARG A 101 -5.91 15.05 -4.14
N SER A 102 -4.93 15.64 -3.47
CA SER A 102 -3.51 15.53 -3.81
C SER A 102 -2.97 14.10 -3.68
N THR A 103 -3.53 13.33 -2.75
CA THR A 103 -3.21 11.93 -2.47
C THR A 103 -4.29 10.99 -3.00
N THR A 104 -3.92 9.72 -3.13
CA THR A 104 -4.83 8.63 -3.52
C THR A 104 -4.40 7.32 -2.88
N GLY A 105 -5.34 6.38 -2.76
CA GLY A 105 -5.14 5.13 -2.03
C GLY A 105 -5.51 5.25 -0.55
N SER A 106 -4.87 4.45 0.29
CA SER A 106 -5.12 4.39 1.73
C SER A 106 -4.32 5.46 2.47
N VAL A 107 -4.99 6.59 2.74
CA VAL A 107 -4.46 7.71 3.56
C VAL A 107 -4.70 7.54 5.06
N VAL A 108 -5.39 6.47 5.47
CA VAL A 108 -5.66 6.14 6.88
C VAL A 108 -5.07 4.76 7.17
N SER A 109 -4.41 4.62 8.32
CA SER A 109 -3.98 3.34 8.90
C SER A 109 -4.62 3.14 10.27
N SER A 110 -5.15 1.96 10.52
CA SER A 110 -5.45 1.49 11.88
C SER A 110 -4.15 1.13 12.62
N LEU A 111 -4.25 0.96 13.94
CA LEU A 111 -3.18 0.41 14.76
C LEU A 111 -2.97 -1.09 14.47
N TYR A 112 -1.74 -1.47 14.15
CA TYR A 112 -1.32 -2.86 14.05
C TYR A 112 -0.48 -3.23 15.26
N HIS A 113 -0.86 -4.31 15.94
CA HIS A 113 -0.03 -4.94 16.97
C HIS A 113 0.89 -5.95 16.29
N LEU A 114 2.18 -5.62 16.21
CA LEU A 114 3.20 -6.42 15.53
C LEU A 114 4.45 -6.54 16.41
N LYS A 115 5.25 -7.57 16.12
CA LYS A 115 6.59 -7.72 16.66
C LYS A 115 7.58 -6.88 15.87
N ASP A 116 8.37 -6.10 16.59
CA ASP A 116 9.48 -5.35 16.03
C ASP A 116 10.72 -6.23 15.81
N ILE A 117 11.79 -5.64 15.28
CA ILE A 117 13.06 -6.31 14.98
C ILE A 117 13.76 -6.91 16.21
N ASP A 118 13.46 -6.41 17.40
CA ASP A 118 13.94 -6.92 18.68
C ASP A 118 13.00 -7.98 19.28
N ASN A 119 12.01 -8.45 18.50
CA ASN A 119 10.99 -9.42 18.88
C ASN A 119 10.07 -8.94 20.01
N THR A 120 10.03 -7.64 20.29
CA THR A 120 9.10 -7.05 21.25
C THR A 120 7.79 -6.63 20.58
N ASP A 121 6.67 -6.81 21.29
CA ASP A 121 5.36 -6.35 20.84
C ASP A 121 5.27 -4.82 20.89
N ALA A 122 4.88 -4.22 19.77
CA ALA A 122 4.74 -2.79 19.59
C ALA A 122 3.58 -2.42 18.66
N GLY A 123 3.15 -1.17 18.75
CA GLY A 123 2.08 -0.60 17.94
C GLY A 123 2.64 0.09 16.70
N PHE A 124 2.09 -0.20 15.54
CA PHE A 124 2.51 0.39 14.28
C PHE A 124 1.35 0.90 13.44
N PHE A 125 1.59 2.02 12.74
CA PHE A 125 0.77 2.50 11.64
C PHE A 125 1.57 2.34 10.34
N VAL A 126 0.96 1.76 9.31
CA VAL A 126 1.66 1.38 8.08
C VAL A 126 0.85 1.86 6.88
N PHE A 127 1.52 2.51 5.93
CA PHE A 127 0.88 3.09 4.74
C PHE A 127 1.38 2.41 3.45
N PRO A 128 0.98 1.14 3.17
CA PRO A 128 1.50 0.39 2.03
C PRO A 128 0.89 0.78 0.68
N ASP A 129 -0.24 1.49 0.69
CA ASP A 129 -0.96 1.93 -0.51
C ASP A 129 -1.24 3.45 -0.51
N LEU A 130 -0.28 4.27 -0.09
CA LEU A 130 -0.39 5.72 -0.18
C LEU A 130 0.33 6.23 -1.43
N SER A 131 -0.34 6.95 -2.33
CA SER A 131 0.29 7.54 -3.53
C SER A 131 0.01 9.04 -3.65
N VAL A 132 0.85 9.75 -4.40
CA VAL A 132 0.71 11.19 -4.70
C VAL A 132 0.38 11.39 -6.18
N ARG A 133 -0.54 12.31 -6.48
CA ARG A 133 -1.02 12.52 -7.86
C ARG A 133 -0.08 13.33 -8.73
N MET A 134 0.57 14.34 -8.16
CA MET A 134 1.39 15.30 -8.89
C MET A 134 2.86 15.12 -8.54
N GLU A 135 3.73 15.36 -9.52
CA GLU A 135 5.17 15.41 -9.28
C GLU A 135 5.55 16.61 -8.42
N GLY A 136 6.63 16.47 -7.66
CA GLY A 136 7.10 17.52 -6.76
C GLY A 136 7.88 16.97 -5.59
N SER A 137 8.22 17.87 -4.68
CA SER A 137 8.89 17.56 -3.42
C SER A 137 7.92 17.79 -2.27
N TYR A 138 7.84 16.83 -1.35
CA TYR A 138 6.83 16.82 -0.30
C TYR A 138 7.35 16.25 1.00
N ARG A 139 6.59 16.48 2.07
CA ARG A 139 6.66 15.75 3.33
C ARG A 139 5.30 15.12 3.62
N LEU A 140 5.23 14.17 4.55
CA LEU A 140 3.98 13.65 5.09
C LEU A 140 3.81 14.16 6.52
N LYS A 141 2.62 14.65 6.85
CA LYS A 141 2.18 14.80 8.24
C LYS A 141 1.35 13.60 8.62
N LEU A 142 1.77 12.93 9.68
CA LEU A 142 1.21 11.69 10.18
C LEU A 142 0.53 12.00 11.50
N SER A 143 -0.78 12.19 11.44
CA SER A 143 -1.61 12.68 12.55
C SER A 143 -2.34 11.52 13.21
N LEU A 144 -2.07 11.29 14.49
CA LEU A 144 -2.73 10.30 15.32
C LEU A 144 -4.06 10.85 15.84
N PHE A 145 -5.09 10.02 15.76
CA PHE A 145 -6.41 10.28 16.32
C PHE A 145 -6.89 9.10 17.16
N GLU A 146 -7.73 9.40 18.14
CA GLU A 146 -8.50 8.41 18.89
C GLU A 146 -9.99 8.71 18.80
N ILE A 147 -10.79 7.70 18.47
CA ILE A 147 -12.26 7.80 18.53
C ILE A 147 -12.69 7.56 19.98
N VAL A 148 -13.46 8.44 20.59
CA VAL A 148 -14.04 8.23 21.93
C VAL A 148 -15.53 8.54 21.89
N GLY A 149 -16.36 7.52 22.10
CA GLY A 149 -17.81 7.65 21.92
C GLY A 149 -18.15 8.02 20.47
N LYS A 150 -18.68 9.24 20.26
CA LYS A 150 -19.04 9.76 18.92
C LYS A 150 -18.06 10.83 18.41
N GLU A 151 -17.02 11.12 19.18
CA GLU A 151 -16.07 12.19 18.91
C GLU A 151 -14.71 11.62 18.49
N VAL A 152 -13.95 12.44 17.77
CA VAL A 152 -12.59 12.11 17.31
C VAL A 152 -11.64 13.14 17.89
N PHE A 153 -10.65 12.66 18.63
CA PHE A 153 -9.66 13.49 19.31
C PHE A 153 -8.32 13.40 18.57
N HIS A 154 -7.81 14.54 18.14
CA HIS A 154 -6.40 14.64 17.73
C HIS A 154 -5.51 14.38 18.95
N CYS A 155 -4.51 13.52 18.78
CA CYS A 155 -3.63 13.09 19.86
C CYS A 155 -2.23 13.68 19.71
N GLU A 156 -1.61 13.48 18.54
CA GLU A 156 -0.26 13.98 18.24
C GLU A 156 -0.01 13.94 16.73
N SER A 157 1.01 14.63 16.23
CA SER A 157 1.45 14.53 14.84
C SER A 157 2.97 14.44 14.71
N ILE A 158 3.43 13.72 13.69
CA ILE A 158 4.85 13.67 13.32
C ILE A 158 5.01 13.94 11.83
N ILE A 159 6.07 14.66 11.46
CA ILE A 159 6.36 15.03 10.07
C ILE A 159 7.50 14.15 9.55
N SER A 160 7.35 13.62 8.34
CA SER A 160 8.37 12.81 7.67
C SER A 160 9.53 13.66 7.14
N ASN A 161 10.62 12.98 6.79
CA ASN A 161 11.62 13.56 5.91
C ASN A 161 11.00 13.93 4.56
N GLN A 162 11.65 14.86 3.87
CA GLN A 162 11.31 15.22 2.50
C GLN A 162 11.54 14.02 1.57
N PHE A 163 10.61 13.82 0.63
CA PHE A 163 10.68 12.78 -0.39
C PHE A 163 10.24 13.34 -1.75
N PHE A 164 10.66 12.67 -2.83
CA PHE A 164 10.40 13.16 -4.19
C PHE A 164 9.38 12.31 -4.94
N VAL A 165 8.44 12.97 -5.59
CA VAL A 165 7.46 12.33 -6.47
C VAL A 165 7.86 12.61 -7.92
N TYR A 166 8.32 11.58 -8.62
CA TYR A 166 8.82 11.67 -9.98
C TYR A 166 7.71 11.61 -11.03
N SER A 167 7.91 12.28 -12.17
CA SER A 167 7.17 11.95 -13.39
C SER A 167 7.36 10.49 -13.80
N ALA A 168 6.45 10.01 -14.65
CA ALA A 168 6.51 8.69 -15.24
C ALA A 168 7.85 8.33 -15.90
N LYS A 169 8.52 9.31 -16.53
CA LYS A 169 9.78 9.11 -17.26
C LYS A 169 11.02 9.13 -16.36
N LYS A 170 10.97 9.89 -15.26
CA LYS A 170 12.11 10.07 -14.34
C LYS A 170 12.10 9.11 -13.17
N PHE A 171 11.01 8.37 -12.99
CA PHE A 171 10.87 7.45 -11.86
C PHE A 171 11.88 6.30 -11.97
N PRO A 172 12.78 6.13 -10.98
CA PRO A 172 13.87 5.14 -11.07
C PRO A 172 13.39 3.69 -10.87
N GLY A 173 12.11 3.50 -10.54
CA GLY A 173 11.55 2.20 -10.18
C GLY A 173 11.29 2.10 -8.68
N MET A 174 10.67 0.99 -8.28
CA MET A 174 10.47 0.70 -6.86
C MET A 174 11.72 0.03 -6.30
N GLU A 175 12.10 0.35 -5.06
CA GLU A 175 13.15 -0.36 -4.34
C GLU A 175 12.70 -1.79 -3.98
N GLU A 176 13.68 -2.62 -3.62
CA GLU A 176 13.39 -3.86 -2.91
C GLU A 176 12.73 -3.57 -1.57
N SER A 177 11.84 -4.46 -1.13
CA SER A 177 11.17 -4.28 0.16
C SER A 177 12.19 -4.30 1.28
N THR A 178 12.15 -3.34 2.19
CA THR A 178 13.05 -3.30 3.35
C THR A 178 12.87 -4.52 4.26
N PHE A 179 13.83 -4.77 5.15
CA PHE A 179 13.70 -5.82 6.16
C PHE A 179 12.42 -5.65 7.01
N LEU A 180 12.15 -4.42 7.47
CA LEU A 180 10.96 -4.13 8.27
C LEU A 180 9.66 -4.40 7.50
N SER A 181 9.59 -4.00 6.23
CA SER A 181 8.43 -4.27 5.38
C SER A 181 8.20 -5.76 5.15
N ARG A 182 9.27 -6.54 4.98
CA ARG A 182 9.19 -8.00 4.85
C ARG A 182 8.72 -8.65 6.14
N SER A 183 9.33 -8.29 7.28
CA SER A 183 8.95 -8.78 8.60
C SER A 183 7.47 -8.53 8.90
N PHE A 184 6.96 -7.34 8.59
CA PHE A 184 5.54 -7.01 8.81
C PHE A 184 4.61 -7.77 7.86
N ALA A 185 5.05 -8.04 6.62
CA ALA A 185 4.28 -8.88 5.71
C ALA A 185 4.22 -10.34 6.16
N ASP A 186 5.32 -10.88 6.70
CA ASP A 186 5.38 -12.23 7.24
C ASP A 186 4.46 -12.39 8.47
N GLN A 187 4.16 -11.29 9.18
CA GLN A 187 3.19 -11.21 10.26
C GLN A 187 1.73 -11.00 9.79
N GLY A 188 1.48 -11.02 8.47
CA GLY A 188 0.14 -10.96 7.88
C GLY A 188 -0.31 -9.57 7.40
N LEU A 189 0.52 -8.53 7.53
CA LEU A 189 0.18 -7.21 6.99
C LEU A 189 0.29 -7.23 5.46
N LYS A 190 -0.74 -6.74 4.77
CA LYS A 190 -0.80 -6.79 3.29
C LYS A 190 0.14 -5.78 2.62
N ILE A 191 1.44 -6.01 2.68
CA ILE A 191 2.49 -5.23 2.00
C ILE A 191 2.95 -5.99 0.76
N ARG A 192 3.08 -5.30 -0.38
CA ARG A 192 3.62 -5.89 -1.60
C ARG A 192 5.13 -6.12 -1.45
N ILE A 193 5.54 -7.38 -1.36
CA ILE A 193 6.96 -7.76 -1.24
C ILE A 193 7.63 -7.84 -2.61
N ARG A 194 8.77 -7.16 -2.74
CA ARG A 194 9.66 -7.16 -3.90
C ARG A 194 11.03 -7.65 -3.47
N LYS A 195 11.54 -8.67 -4.15
CA LYS A 195 12.87 -9.24 -3.91
C LYS A 195 13.81 -8.74 -5.00
N GLU A 196 15.03 -8.33 -4.63
CA GLU A 196 16.06 -8.09 -5.62
C GLU A 196 16.33 -9.40 -6.39
N LEU A 197 16.24 -9.36 -7.72
CA LEU A 197 16.69 -10.46 -8.55
C LEU A 197 18.21 -10.51 -8.45
N ARG A 198 18.75 -11.41 -7.61
CA ARG A 198 20.18 -11.74 -7.59
C ARG A 198 20.65 -11.86 -9.03
N GLN A 199 21.54 -10.96 -9.46
CA GLN A 199 22.27 -11.13 -10.72
C GLN A 199 22.93 -12.52 -10.64
N ARG A 200 22.40 -13.47 -11.42
CA ARG A 200 23.08 -14.74 -11.67
C ARG A 200 24.44 -14.34 -12.23
N ARG A 201 25.49 -14.42 -11.41
CA ARG A 201 26.87 -14.36 -11.90
C ARG A 201 26.94 -15.44 -12.98
N LYS A 202 27.01 -15.03 -14.25
CA LYS A 202 27.44 -15.92 -15.31
C LYS A 202 28.83 -16.36 -14.88
N LEU A 203 28.94 -17.61 -14.44
CA LEU A 203 30.23 -18.29 -14.41
C LEU A 203 30.72 -18.20 -15.86
N VAL A 204 31.73 -17.35 -16.07
CA VAL A 204 32.45 -17.29 -17.33
C VAL A 204 33.22 -18.60 -17.39
N ASP A 205 32.69 -19.55 -18.15
CA ASP A 205 33.34 -20.81 -18.43
C ASP A 205 34.51 -20.51 -19.37
N ASN A 206 35.68 -20.23 -18.80
CA ASN A 206 36.92 -20.05 -19.55
C ASN A 206 37.39 -21.44 -20.01
N ASN A 207 36.80 -21.94 -21.10
CA ASN A 207 37.34 -23.10 -21.80
C ASN A 207 38.12 -22.61 -23.03
N THR A 208 39.37 -22.22 -22.79
CA THR A 208 40.41 -22.05 -23.82
C THR A 208 40.69 -23.41 -24.47
N ASN A 209 40.11 -23.64 -25.65
CA ASN A 209 40.58 -24.69 -26.56
C ASN A 209 41.45 -24.06 -27.64
N GLU A 210 42.75 -24.29 -27.52
CA GLU A 210 43.76 -24.04 -28.54
C GLU A 210 43.39 -24.77 -29.84
N LYS A 211 43.28 -24.02 -30.94
CA LYS A 211 43.18 -24.59 -32.29
C LYS A 211 44.59 -24.72 -32.88
N GLU A 212 45.11 -25.93 -32.85
CA GLU A 212 46.31 -26.33 -33.57
C GLU A 212 46.06 -26.26 -35.10
N LYS A 213 46.92 -25.51 -35.80
CA LYS A 213 46.91 -25.37 -37.26
C LYS A 213 47.66 -26.54 -37.91
N ARG A 214 47.04 -27.24 -38.87
CA ARG A 214 47.75 -28.03 -39.90
C ARG A 214 47.25 -27.67 -41.30
N PRO A 215 48.12 -27.73 -42.34
CA PRO A 215 47.94 -26.96 -43.57
C PRO A 215 47.16 -27.69 -44.67
N ARG A 216 46.71 -26.87 -45.62
CA ARG A 216 45.93 -27.19 -46.82
C ARG A 216 46.64 -28.17 -47.76
N VAL A 217 45.87 -29.09 -48.34
CA VAL A 217 46.11 -29.60 -49.70
C VAL A 217 44.82 -29.47 -50.50
N SER A 218 44.94 -28.80 -51.64
CA SER A 218 43.93 -28.50 -52.64
C SER A 218 43.66 -29.69 -53.56
N ALA A 219 42.40 -29.98 -53.86
CA ALA A 219 42.00 -30.53 -55.15
C ALA A 219 40.52 -30.23 -55.41
N SER A 220 40.29 -29.34 -56.36
CA SER A 220 39.04 -29.14 -57.11
C SER A 220 38.74 -30.33 -58.01
N VAL A 221 37.48 -30.75 -58.17
CA VAL A 221 36.83 -31.13 -59.46
C VAL A 221 35.29 -31.18 -59.29
N ASP A 222 34.65 -30.26 -60.00
CA ASP A 222 33.46 -30.32 -60.88
C ASP A 222 32.34 -31.37 -60.75
N LYS A 223 31.11 -30.80 -60.71
CA LYS A 223 29.86 -31.07 -61.46
C LYS A 223 29.43 -32.50 -61.87
N SER A 224 28.16 -32.76 -61.53
CA SER A 224 27.01 -33.02 -62.44
C SER A 224 26.21 -34.32 -62.20
N HIS A 225 24.88 -34.11 -62.13
CA HIS A 225 23.73 -34.93 -62.51
C HIS A 225 23.75 -36.46 -62.38
N HIS A 226 22.76 -37.00 -61.65
CA HIS A 226 21.70 -37.79 -62.31
C HIS A 226 20.42 -37.94 -61.47
N HIS A 227 19.32 -37.50 -62.08
CA HIS A 227 17.94 -37.95 -61.80
C HIS A 227 17.81 -39.42 -62.25
N LEU A 228 17.00 -40.25 -61.55
CA LEU A 228 15.80 -40.93 -62.08
C LEU A 228 15.20 -42.00 -61.13
N TYR A 229 13.86 -41.98 -61.08
CA TYR A 229 12.86 -43.02 -60.78
C TYR A 229 12.47 -43.46 -59.34
N TYR A 230 11.20 -43.14 -59.02
CA TYR A 230 10.32 -43.73 -58.00
C TYR A 230 9.88 -45.17 -58.38
N PRO A 231 9.35 -45.97 -57.44
CA PRO A 231 7.89 -46.07 -57.35
C PRO A 231 7.29 -46.03 -55.92
N ILE A 232 6.01 -45.69 -55.90
CA ILE A 232 5.06 -45.46 -54.80
C ILE A 232 4.73 -46.74 -54.02
N ARG A 233 4.53 -46.63 -52.69
CA ARG A 233 3.35 -47.18 -51.95
C ARG A 233 3.25 -46.63 -50.51
N GLU A 234 2.00 -46.37 -50.12
CA GLU A 234 1.44 -45.89 -48.83
C GLU A 234 1.85 -46.81 -47.65
N ASP A 235 1.80 -46.47 -46.35
CA ASP A 235 0.81 -45.68 -45.63
C ASP A 235 1.28 -45.40 -44.18
N THR A 236 0.60 -44.47 -43.49
CA THR A 236 0.56 -44.22 -42.02
C THR A 236 1.71 -43.47 -41.31
N THR A 237 1.38 -42.25 -40.88
CA THR A 237 2.10 -41.39 -39.92
C THR A 237 1.48 -41.48 -38.51
N PRO A 238 2.27 -41.31 -37.43
CA PRO A 238 1.73 -40.92 -36.12
C PRO A 238 2.01 -39.43 -35.81
N PRO A 239 1.11 -38.73 -35.09
CA PRO A 239 1.22 -37.28 -34.90
C PRO A 239 1.85 -36.87 -33.56
N THR A 240 2.38 -35.65 -33.58
CA THR A 240 2.82 -34.77 -32.48
C THR A 240 1.69 -34.40 -31.51
N PRO A 241 1.94 -34.21 -30.20
CA PRO A 241 0.98 -33.56 -29.32
C PRO A 241 1.27 -32.05 -29.15
N SER A 242 0.29 -31.25 -29.57
CA SER A 242 0.09 -29.86 -29.15
C SER A 242 -0.84 -29.83 -27.92
N SER A 243 -0.41 -29.24 -26.80
CA SER A 243 -1.27 -29.04 -25.63
C SER A 243 -1.92 -27.65 -25.69
N SER A 244 -3.19 -27.63 -26.08
CA SER A 244 -4.12 -26.53 -25.85
C SER A 244 -5.03 -26.90 -24.67
N SER A 245 -5.14 -25.95 -23.75
CA SER A 245 -5.96 -25.93 -22.55
C SER A 245 -7.47 -25.93 -22.82
N TYR A 246 -8.19 -26.86 -22.19
CA TYR A 246 -9.62 -26.77 -21.82
C TYR A 246 -9.73 -27.37 -20.40
N ASN A 247 -9.93 -26.58 -19.34
CA ASN A 247 -11.20 -26.06 -18.82
C ASN A 247 -12.25 -27.16 -18.53
N MET A 248 -12.15 -27.79 -17.35
CA MET A 248 -13.30 -28.40 -16.67
C MET A 248 -13.80 -27.43 -15.59
N GLN A 249 -14.97 -26.86 -15.82
CA GLN A 249 -15.80 -26.21 -14.81
C GLN A 249 -16.42 -27.29 -13.92
N HIS A 250 -16.00 -27.35 -12.65
CA HIS A 250 -16.84 -27.90 -11.60
C HIS A 250 -17.63 -26.75 -10.97
N SER A 251 -18.93 -26.72 -11.27
CA SER A 251 -19.92 -25.89 -10.62
C SER A 251 -20.21 -26.43 -9.22
N ILE A 252 -19.76 -25.73 -8.17
CA ILE A 252 -20.36 -25.85 -6.84
C ILE A 252 -21.41 -24.75 -6.72
N GLN A 253 -22.67 -25.18 -6.73
CA GLN A 253 -23.84 -24.35 -6.47
C GLN A 253 -23.87 -23.97 -4.98
N PHE A 254 -23.69 -22.70 -4.66
CA PHE A 254 -24.10 -22.16 -3.36
C PHE A 254 -25.54 -21.66 -3.49
N HIS A 255 -26.48 -22.38 -2.87
CA HIS A 255 -27.82 -21.88 -2.61
C HIS A 255 -27.73 -20.78 -1.54
N THR A 256 -28.03 -19.53 -1.92
CA THR A 256 -28.29 -18.45 -0.98
C THR A 256 -29.79 -18.42 -0.67
N PRO A 257 -30.22 -18.36 0.61
CA PRO A 257 -31.61 -18.06 0.93
C PRO A 257 -31.86 -16.57 0.65
N ASN A 258 -32.87 -16.28 -0.16
CA ASN A 258 -33.42 -14.94 -0.36
C ASN A 258 -34.06 -14.46 0.95
N HIS A 259 -33.38 -13.60 1.70
CA HIS A 259 -34.03 -12.70 2.65
C HIS A 259 -33.98 -11.28 2.09
N SER A 260 -35.14 -10.81 1.62
CA SER A 260 -35.37 -9.41 1.26
C SER A 260 -35.24 -8.54 2.50
N ILE A 261 -34.16 -7.77 2.60
CA ILE A 261 -34.02 -6.70 3.60
C ILE A 261 -34.88 -5.53 3.14
N ILE A 262 -36.02 -5.32 3.82
CA ILE A 262 -36.86 -4.14 3.65
C ILE A 262 -36.22 -3.01 4.47
N TYR A 263 -35.75 -1.96 3.81
CA TYR A 263 -35.36 -0.73 4.49
C TYR A 263 -36.60 0.12 4.78
N PRO A 264 -36.77 0.67 5.99
CA PRO A 264 -37.81 1.66 6.24
C PRO A 264 -37.50 2.97 5.50
N PRO A 265 -38.51 3.71 5.02
CA PRO A 265 -38.30 4.97 4.34
C PRO A 265 -37.76 6.04 5.32
N PRO A 266 -36.97 7.01 4.83
CA PRO A 266 -36.47 8.11 5.65
C PRO A 266 -37.63 9.01 6.12
N PRO A 267 -37.52 9.64 7.31
CA PRO A 267 -38.56 10.52 7.83
C PRO A 267 -38.68 11.77 6.95
N SER A 268 -39.92 12.13 6.62
CA SER A 268 -40.28 13.36 5.90
C SER A 268 -39.96 14.59 6.75
N HIS A 269 -39.13 15.49 6.23
CA HIS A 269 -38.95 16.82 6.80
C HIS A 269 -40.24 17.64 6.64
N GLU A 270 -40.99 17.81 7.73
CA GLU A 270 -41.94 18.91 7.85
C GLU A 270 -41.16 20.23 7.87
N ARG A 271 -41.52 21.13 6.94
CA ARG A 271 -41.08 22.52 6.94
C ARG A 271 -41.84 23.23 8.04
N ASN A 272 -41.15 23.65 9.09
CA ASN A 272 -41.61 24.74 9.94
C ASN A 272 -40.98 26.04 9.43
N ASP A 273 -41.75 26.75 8.62
CA ASP A 273 -41.58 28.19 8.39
C ASP A 273 -41.89 28.94 9.69
N SER A 274 -40.87 29.55 10.30
CA SER A 274 -40.93 30.90 10.87
C SER A 274 -39.72 31.14 11.76
N MET A 275 -38.79 31.98 11.34
CA MET A 275 -38.20 32.97 12.24
C MET A 275 -37.50 34.08 11.43
N SER A 276 -37.97 35.28 11.74
CA SER A 276 -37.65 36.61 11.22
C SER A 276 -36.16 36.95 11.14
N PHE A 277 -35.75 37.52 10.00
CA PHE A 277 -34.51 38.27 9.84
C PHE A 277 -34.62 39.63 10.54
N SER A 278 -33.73 39.92 11.48
CA SER A 278 -33.45 41.27 11.97
C SER A 278 -32.18 41.82 11.32
N THR A 279 -32.36 42.83 10.47
CA THR A 279 -31.34 43.60 9.77
C THR A 279 -30.51 44.44 10.75
N PHE A 280 -29.18 44.26 10.75
CA PHE A 280 -28.25 45.19 11.39
C PHE A 280 -27.83 46.27 10.39
N HIS A 281 -28.09 47.53 10.75
CA HIS A 281 -27.66 48.75 10.06
C HIS A 281 -26.29 49.18 10.60
N SER A 282 -25.33 49.45 9.72
CA SER A 282 -24.07 50.13 10.06
C SER A 282 -24.22 51.64 9.84
N PRO A 283 -23.74 52.52 10.74
CA PRO A 283 -23.74 53.96 10.48
C PRO A 283 -22.46 54.41 9.76
N SER A 284 -22.67 55.20 8.72
CA SER A 284 -21.67 55.94 7.96
C SER A 284 -21.08 57.09 8.81
N GLN A 285 -19.75 57.20 8.88
CA GLN A 285 -19.08 58.44 9.29
C GLN A 285 -18.53 59.16 8.06
N LYS A 286 -18.94 60.42 7.90
CA LYS A 286 -18.25 61.45 7.13
C LYS A 286 -18.24 62.73 7.96
N LYS A 287 -17.06 63.17 8.37
CA LYS A 287 -16.55 64.52 8.14
C LYS A 287 -15.03 64.47 8.22
#